data_AF-A0AAJ1D082-F1
#
_entry.id   AF-A0AAJ1D082-F1
#
_cell.length_a   1.000
_cell.length_b   1.000
_cell.length_c   1.000
_cell.angle_alpha   90.00
_cell.angle_beta   90.00
_cell.angle_gamma   90.00
#
_symmetry.space_group_name_H-M   'P 1'
#
loop_
_entity.id
_entity.type
_entity.pdbx_description
1 polymer ?
#
loop_
_entity_poly.entity_id
_entity_poly.type
_entity_poly.pdbx_seq_one_letter_code
_entity_poly.pdbx_strand_id
1 'polypeptide(L)'
;MIKLFITALLLVSSSLMFLYFHKKEKFLTCKAEFSVIKNTERLDIVSLLSLNAGKGVLTLSGVLYDDNQITGHISRNIGFTYKKRGRDYALRSSVVINSPLMTLSPDDEDKWLPAFFSRKNQTVFLKIRPLSDNQWLIYSGVVPQYLCEKAP
;
A
#
# COMPACT_ATOMS: atom_id res chain seq x y z
N MET A 1 29.54 8.30 -44.77
CA MET A 1 28.18 7.74 -44.65
C MET A 1 28.04 6.73 -43.52
N ILE A 2 28.89 5.70 -43.43
CA ILE A 2 28.84 4.68 -42.35
C ILE A 2 28.89 5.28 -40.94
N LYS A 3 29.77 6.26 -40.68
CA LYS A 3 29.88 6.92 -39.36
C LYS A 3 28.60 7.67 -38.93
N LEU A 4 27.87 8.25 -39.88
CA LEU A 4 26.58 8.92 -39.65
C LEU A 4 25.47 7.92 -39.32
N PHE A 5 25.47 6.76 -39.97
CA PHE A 5 24.53 5.67 -39.69
C PHE A 5 24.74 5.08 -38.29
N ILE A 6 26.01 4.86 -37.88
CA ILE A 6 26.34 4.33 -36.56
C ILE A 6 25.95 5.30 -35.44
N THR A 7 26.20 6.60 -35.63
CA THR A 7 25.82 7.62 -34.64
C THR A 7 24.30 7.76 -34.52
N ALA A 8 23.56 7.73 -35.62
CA ALA A 8 22.10 7.72 -35.60
C ALA A 8 21.55 6.49 -34.86
N LEU A 9 22.11 5.31 -35.10
CA LEU A 9 21.67 4.07 -34.45
C LEU A 9 21.91 4.10 -32.92
N LEU A 10 23.05 4.65 -32.48
CA LEU A 10 23.37 4.80 -31.05
C LEU A 10 22.44 5.79 -30.36
N LEU A 11 22.07 6.90 -31.00
CA LEU A 11 21.13 7.88 -30.45
C LEU A 11 19.72 7.31 -30.31
N VAL A 12 19.27 6.53 -31.30
CA VAL A 12 17.97 5.86 -31.27
C VAL A 12 17.94 4.78 -30.18
N SER A 13 18.99 3.97 -30.07
CA SER A 13 19.05 2.92 -29.03
C SER A 13 19.11 3.51 -27.62
N SER A 14 19.89 4.57 -27.42
CA SER A 14 19.95 5.35 -26.17
C SER A 14 18.59 5.91 -25.77
N SER A 15 17.87 6.51 -26.72
CA SER A 15 16.54 7.09 -26.48
C SER A 15 15.50 6.02 -26.15
N LEU A 16 15.51 4.90 -26.87
CA LEU A 16 14.65 3.73 -26.59
C LEU A 16 14.96 3.14 -25.21
N MET A 17 16.23 3.01 -24.86
CA MET A 17 16.67 2.50 -23.56
C MET A 17 16.25 3.45 -22.43
N PHE A 18 16.41 4.76 -22.60
CA PHE A 18 15.95 5.78 -21.65
C PHE A 18 14.44 5.72 -21.43
N LEU A 19 13.66 5.64 -22.52
CA LEU A 19 12.19 5.48 -22.44
C LEU A 19 11.79 4.17 -21.76
N TYR A 20 12.48 3.07 -22.03
CA TYR A 20 12.23 1.77 -21.39
C TYR A 20 12.50 1.81 -19.88
N PHE A 21 13.62 2.42 -19.45
CA PHE A 21 13.94 2.57 -18.03
C PHE A 21 13.04 3.57 -17.31
N HIS A 22 12.53 4.61 -17.99
CA HIS A 22 11.56 5.54 -17.42
C HIS A 22 10.11 5.01 -17.41
N LYS A 23 9.77 4.09 -18.32
CA LYS A 23 8.46 3.40 -18.34
C LYS A 23 8.34 2.23 -17.39
N LYS A 24 9.41 1.82 -16.68
CA LYS A 24 9.26 0.90 -15.54
C LYS A 24 8.45 1.63 -14.47
N GLU A 25 7.13 1.51 -14.58
CA GLU A 25 6.23 1.77 -13.47
C GLU A 25 6.78 1.01 -12.28
N LYS A 26 7.18 1.77 -11.26
CA LYS A 26 7.79 1.20 -10.08
C LYS A 26 6.72 0.43 -9.33
N PHE A 27 6.64 -0.86 -9.61
CA PHE A 27 5.95 -1.82 -8.77
C PHE A 27 6.48 -1.66 -7.34
N LEU A 28 5.58 -1.43 -6.39
CA LEU A 28 5.92 -1.33 -4.99
C LEU A 28 5.11 -2.39 -4.25
N THR A 29 5.79 -3.24 -3.51
CA THR A 29 5.18 -4.18 -2.57
C THR A 29 5.78 -3.96 -1.18
N CYS A 30 4.91 -3.79 -0.20
CA CYS A 30 5.23 -3.43 1.18
C CYS A 30 4.56 -4.44 2.09
N LYS A 31 5.32 -5.16 2.90
CA LYS A 31 4.78 -5.91 4.03
C LYS A 31 5.06 -5.12 5.30
N ALA A 32 4.05 -4.95 6.14
CA ALA A 32 4.20 -4.32 7.45
C ALA A 32 3.42 -5.08 8.51
N GLU A 33 3.97 -5.13 9.71
CA GLU A 33 3.36 -5.70 10.90
C GLU A 33 3.38 -4.62 11.99
N PHE A 34 2.24 -4.35 12.60
CA PHE A 34 2.12 -3.30 13.61
C PHE A 34 0.97 -3.58 14.58
N SER A 35 1.09 -3.02 15.78
CA SER A 35 0.06 -3.05 16.80
C SER A 35 -0.41 -1.64 17.11
N VAL A 36 -1.72 -1.45 17.20
CA VAL A 36 -2.35 -0.20 17.64
C VAL A 36 -2.99 -0.43 19.00
N ILE A 37 -2.60 0.35 20.00
CA ILE A 37 -3.11 0.24 21.36
C ILE A 37 -4.04 1.43 21.65
N LYS A 38 -5.23 1.16 22.17
CA LYS A 38 -6.19 2.17 22.63
C LYS A 38 -6.76 1.73 23.98
N ASN A 39 -6.39 2.39 25.06
CA ASN A 39 -6.78 2.00 26.42
C ASN A 39 -6.41 0.53 26.72
N THR A 40 -7.39 -0.31 27.07
CA THR A 40 -7.26 -1.75 27.32
C THR A 40 -7.24 -2.60 26.05
N GLU A 41 -7.58 -2.00 24.91
CA GLU A 41 -7.71 -2.71 23.65
C GLU A 41 -6.45 -2.63 22.80
N ARG A 42 -6.21 -3.68 22.03
CA ARG A 42 -5.05 -3.81 21.15
C ARG A 42 -5.44 -4.46 19.84
N LEU A 43 -5.06 -3.85 18.73
CA LEU A 43 -5.28 -4.38 17.40
C LEU A 43 -3.93 -4.70 16.75
N ASP A 44 -3.66 -5.98 16.56
CA ASP A 44 -2.48 -6.47 15.84
C ASP A 44 -2.81 -6.68 14.38
N ILE A 45 -2.03 -6.10 13.47
CA ILE A 45 -2.26 -6.16 12.03
C ILE A 45 -0.98 -6.55 11.31
N VAL A 46 -1.13 -7.50 10.39
CA VAL A 46 -0.23 -7.74 9.27
C VAL A 46 -0.90 -7.19 8.01
N SER A 47 -0.15 -6.40 7.25
CA SER A 47 -0.61 -5.78 6.01
C SER A 47 0.34 -6.07 4.86
N LEU A 48 -0.24 -6.28 3.67
CA LEU A 48 0.48 -6.36 2.41
C LEU A 48 -0.12 -5.34 1.43
N LEU A 49 0.65 -4.32 1.11
CA LEU A 49 0.30 -3.31 0.11
C LEU A 49 1.06 -3.59 -1.19
N SER A 50 0.35 -3.63 -2.30
CA SER A 50 0.95 -3.66 -3.64
C SER A 50 0.39 -2.54 -4.52
N LEU A 51 1.28 -1.82 -5.22
CA LEU A 51 0.97 -0.72 -6.12
C LEU A 51 1.54 -1.01 -7.50
N ASN A 52 0.70 -0.90 -8.53
CA ASN A 52 1.09 -1.06 -9.92
C ASN A 52 0.17 -0.22 -10.84
N ALA A 53 0.72 0.58 -11.75
CA ALA A 53 -0.07 1.24 -12.80
C ALA A 53 -1.31 2.04 -12.33
N GLY A 54 -1.22 2.78 -11.22
CA GLY A 54 -2.38 3.51 -10.67
C GLY A 54 -3.47 2.63 -10.04
N LYS A 55 -3.20 1.32 -9.86
CA LYS A 55 -4.06 0.36 -9.16
C LYS A 55 -3.26 -0.33 -8.05
N GLY A 56 -3.96 -0.91 -7.09
CA GLY A 56 -3.29 -1.66 -6.04
C GLY A 56 -4.22 -2.56 -5.27
N VAL A 57 -3.60 -3.38 -4.44
CA VAL A 57 -4.25 -4.29 -3.52
C VAL A 57 -3.66 -4.07 -2.13
N LEU A 58 -4.53 -4.01 -1.13
CA LEU A 58 -4.16 -4.01 0.28
C LEU A 58 -4.83 -5.20 0.94
N THR A 59 -4.01 -6.12 1.43
CA THR A 59 -4.46 -7.25 2.24
C THR A 59 -4.21 -6.93 3.70
N LEU A 60 -5.21 -7.16 4.54
CA LEU A 60 -5.13 -7.03 5.99
C LEU A 60 -5.48 -8.36 6.65
N SER A 61 -4.71 -8.72 7.66
CA SER A 61 -5.02 -9.82 8.57
C SER A 61 -4.63 -9.40 9.98
N GLY A 62 -5.46 -9.68 10.97
CA GLY A 62 -5.22 -9.20 12.32
C GLY A 62 -6.20 -9.70 13.36
N VAL A 63 -5.91 -9.37 14.62
CA VAL A 63 -6.68 -9.80 15.78
C VAL A 63 -6.89 -8.59 16.69
N LEU A 64 -8.14 -8.35 17.07
CA LEU A 64 -8.52 -7.39 18.09
C LEU A 64 -8.57 -8.11 19.45
N TYR A 65 -7.95 -7.49 20.43
CA TYR A 65 -7.96 -7.89 21.82
C TYR A 65 -8.62 -6.80 22.67
N ASP A 66 -9.39 -7.22 23.66
CA ASP A 66 -9.83 -6.39 24.80
C ASP A 66 -9.48 -7.14 26.09
N ASP A 67 -8.70 -6.52 26.99
CA ASP A 67 -8.17 -7.15 28.20
C ASP A 67 -7.52 -8.53 27.94
N ASN A 68 -6.71 -8.62 26.87
CA ASN A 68 -6.05 -9.83 26.36
C ASN A 68 -6.97 -10.96 25.86
N GLN A 69 -8.29 -10.74 25.81
CA GLN A 69 -9.22 -11.67 25.19
C GLN A 69 -9.45 -11.31 23.73
N ILE A 70 -9.49 -12.31 22.85
CA ILE A 70 -9.78 -12.09 21.43
C ILE A 70 -11.26 -11.71 21.28
N THR A 71 -11.51 -10.50 20.79
CA THR A 71 -12.87 -10.00 20.53
C THR A 71 -13.23 -9.99 19.05
N GLY A 72 -12.24 -10.08 18.16
CA GLY A 72 -12.51 -10.17 16.72
C GLY A 72 -11.29 -10.41 15.86
N HIS A 73 -11.54 -10.84 14.63
CA HIS A 73 -10.53 -11.03 13.59
C HIS A 73 -10.83 -10.10 12.42
N ILE A 74 -9.79 -9.39 11.96
CA ILE A 74 -9.83 -8.71 10.67
C ILE A 74 -9.12 -9.58 9.64
N SER A 75 -9.79 -9.86 8.52
CA SER A 75 -9.18 -10.57 7.40
C SER A 75 -9.86 -10.17 6.09
N ARG A 76 -9.15 -9.42 5.25
CA ARG A 76 -9.77 -8.72 4.12
C ARG A 76 -8.79 -8.38 3.01
N ASN A 77 -9.30 -8.38 1.79
CA ASN A 77 -8.62 -7.85 0.61
C ASN A 77 -9.35 -6.61 0.08
N ILE A 78 -8.59 -5.54 -0.14
CA ILE A 78 -9.09 -4.26 -0.65
C ILE A 78 -8.39 -3.97 -1.97
N GLY A 79 -9.15 -4.00 -3.06
CA GLY A 79 -8.68 -3.45 -4.33
C GLY A 79 -8.94 -1.95 -4.36
N PHE A 80 -8.00 -1.18 -4.91
CA PHE A 80 -8.13 0.27 -5.02
C PHE A 80 -7.49 0.81 -6.30
N THR A 81 -7.90 2.02 -6.68
CA THR A 81 -7.18 2.86 -7.64
C THR A 81 -6.45 3.97 -6.88
N TYR A 82 -5.37 4.50 -7.42
CA TYR A 82 -4.67 5.60 -6.78
C TYR A 82 -4.19 6.66 -7.77
N LYS A 83 -4.20 7.91 -7.31
CA LYS A 83 -3.55 9.04 -7.98
C LYS A 83 -2.32 9.47 -7.17
N LYS A 84 -1.20 9.64 -7.86
CA LYS A 84 0.07 10.06 -7.25
C LYS A 84 0.39 11.51 -7.63
N ARG A 85 0.71 12.35 -6.64
CA ARG A 85 1.31 13.68 -6.83
C ARG A 85 2.55 13.80 -5.95
N GLY A 86 3.73 13.68 -6.56
CA GLY A 86 4.99 13.65 -5.80
C GLY A 86 5.03 12.44 -4.86
N ARG A 87 4.95 12.69 -3.55
CA ARG A 87 4.95 11.66 -2.50
C ARG A 87 3.57 11.37 -1.92
N ASP A 88 2.56 12.09 -2.36
CA ASP A 88 1.18 11.97 -1.89
C ASP A 88 0.41 11.02 -2.80
N TYR A 89 -0.27 10.06 -2.18
CA TYR A 89 -1.05 9.02 -2.83
C TYR A 89 -2.49 9.11 -2.32
N ALA A 90 -3.42 9.41 -3.21
CA ALA A 90 -4.85 9.36 -2.93
C ALA A 90 -5.40 8.01 -3.41
N LEU A 91 -5.65 7.09 -2.48
CA LEU A 91 -6.15 5.75 -2.76
C LEU A 91 -7.67 5.76 -2.62
N ARG A 92 -8.38 5.25 -3.63
CA ARG A 92 -9.84 5.09 -3.62
C ARG A 92 -10.21 3.62 -3.71
N SER A 93 -10.91 3.10 -2.69
CA SER A 93 -11.34 1.71 -2.64
C SER A 93 -12.29 1.41 -3.79
N SER A 94 -11.99 0.36 -4.55
CA SER A 94 -12.80 -0.10 -5.68
C SER A 94 -13.56 -1.39 -5.35
N VAL A 95 -12.97 -2.24 -4.51
CA VAL A 95 -13.57 -3.49 -4.04
C VAL A 95 -13.06 -3.80 -2.63
N VAL A 96 -13.94 -4.33 -1.78
CA VAL A 96 -13.65 -4.68 -0.39
C VAL A 96 -14.25 -6.06 -0.16
N ILE A 97 -13.41 -7.07 0.09
CA ILE A 97 -13.82 -8.48 0.20
C ILE A 97 -13.31 -9.07 1.50
N ASN A 98 -14.24 -9.52 2.34
CA ASN A 98 -13.93 -10.26 3.56
C ASN A 98 -13.48 -11.68 3.25
N SER A 99 -12.49 -12.14 4.00
CA SER A 99 -12.19 -13.57 4.13
C SER A 99 -13.21 -14.23 5.07
N PRO A 100 -13.43 -15.55 4.99
CA PRO A 100 -14.24 -16.29 5.97
C PRO A 100 -13.77 -16.13 7.42
N LEU A 101 -12.50 -15.75 7.65
CA LEU A 101 -11.94 -15.49 8.97
C LEU A 101 -12.32 -14.11 9.54
N MET A 102 -13.04 -13.28 8.78
CA MET A 102 -13.49 -11.97 9.24
C MET A 102 -14.60 -12.12 10.28
N THR A 103 -14.35 -11.68 11.52
CA THR A 103 -15.35 -11.70 12.61
C THR A 103 -15.50 -10.35 13.32
N LEU A 104 -14.70 -9.34 12.96
CA LEU A 104 -14.80 -8.00 13.54
C LEU A 104 -16.18 -7.38 13.24
N SER A 105 -16.79 -6.75 14.26
CA SER A 105 -18.10 -6.12 14.10
C SER A 105 -18.01 -4.84 13.26
N PRO A 106 -19.09 -4.40 12.58
CA PRO A 106 -19.08 -3.13 11.85
C PRO A 106 -18.75 -1.91 12.72
N ASP A 107 -19.18 -1.91 13.99
CA ASP A 107 -18.90 -0.84 14.94
C ASP A 107 -17.41 -0.81 15.31
N ASP A 108 -16.79 -1.98 15.53
CA ASP A 108 -15.35 -2.09 15.76
C ASP A 108 -14.56 -1.69 14.50
N GLU A 109 -15.03 -2.05 13.31
CA GLU A 109 -14.40 -1.60 12.07
C GLU A 109 -14.35 -0.07 11.99
N ASP A 110 -15.48 0.61 12.22
CA ASP A 110 -15.54 2.07 12.16
C ASP A 110 -14.79 2.75 13.32
N LYS A 111 -14.68 2.10 14.48
CA LYS A 111 -13.87 2.55 15.62
C LYS A 111 -12.36 2.45 15.36
N TRP A 112 -11.91 1.40 14.69
CA TRP A 112 -10.49 1.09 14.53
C TRP A 112 -9.90 1.55 13.20
N LEU A 113 -10.69 1.56 12.13
CA LEU A 113 -10.20 1.76 10.78
C LEU A 113 -10.98 2.86 10.06
N PRO A 114 -10.28 3.68 9.25
CA PRO A 114 -10.97 4.59 8.34
C PRO A 114 -11.93 3.86 7.39
N ALA A 115 -12.96 4.58 6.93
CA ALA A 115 -13.96 4.05 6.00
C ALA A 115 -13.39 3.42 4.72
N PHE A 116 -12.19 3.82 4.29
CA PHE A 116 -11.46 3.23 3.15
C PHE A 116 -11.32 1.70 3.26
N PHE A 117 -11.13 1.20 4.49
CA PHE A 117 -10.84 -0.21 4.73
C PHE A 117 -12.10 -1.08 4.79
N SER A 118 -13.27 -0.50 5.02
CA SER A 118 -14.55 -1.21 5.20
C SER A 118 -15.55 -0.96 4.09
N ARG A 119 -15.47 0.18 3.40
CA ARG A 119 -16.46 0.61 2.42
C ARG A 119 -15.83 0.91 1.06
N LYS A 120 -16.54 0.54 0.00
CA LYS A 120 -16.20 0.89 -1.39
C LYS A 120 -16.37 2.39 -1.63
N ASN A 121 -15.63 2.93 -2.61
CA ASN A 121 -15.65 4.33 -3.04
C ASN A 121 -15.17 5.34 -1.98
N GLN A 122 -14.50 4.87 -0.95
CA GLN A 122 -13.91 5.72 0.07
C GLN A 122 -12.47 6.05 -0.28
N THR A 123 -11.97 7.19 0.20
CA THR A 123 -10.62 7.67 -0.12
C THR A 123 -9.77 7.78 1.14
N VAL A 124 -8.53 7.31 1.06
CA VAL A 124 -7.50 7.55 2.07
C VAL A 124 -6.29 8.21 1.42
N PHE A 125 -5.60 9.06 2.17
CA PHE A 125 -4.38 9.72 1.74
C PHE A 125 -3.18 9.12 2.47
N LEU A 126 -2.22 8.64 1.69
CA LEU A 126 -0.97 8.08 2.18
C LEU A 126 0.20 8.85 1.59
N LYS A 127 1.30 8.88 2.33
CA LYS A 127 2.61 9.34 1.87
C LYS A 127 3.55 8.17 1.87
N ILE A 128 4.29 8.01 0.77
CA ILE A 128 5.29 6.96 0.63
C ILE A 128 6.66 7.61 0.42
N ARG A 129 7.60 7.33 1.33
CA ARG A 129 8.97 7.85 1.29
C ARG A 129 9.97 6.69 1.26
N PRO A 130 10.96 6.70 0.36
CA PRO A 130 12.10 5.78 0.49
C PRO A 130 12.90 6.16 1.74
N LEU A 131 13.31 5.16 2.53
CA LEU A 131 14.25 5.31 3.65
C LEU A 131 15.63 4.77 3.29
N SER A 132 15.68 3.67 2.54
CA SER A 132 16.88 3.05 1.98
C SER A 132 16.52 2.39 0.64
N ASP A 133 17.50 1.76 -0.03
CA ASP A 133 17.29 1.10 -1.32
C ASP A 133 16.21 0.00 -1.27
N ASN A 134 15.96 -0.54 -0.08
CA ASN A 134 15.05 -1.65 0.17
C ASN A 134 13.99 -1.38 1.25
N GLN A 135 13.76 -0.11 1.62
CA GLN A 135 12.76 0.23 2.65
C GLN A 135 11.94 1.44 2.25
N TRP A 136 10.64 1.36 2.52
CA TRP A 136 9.72 2.48 2.38
C TRP A 136 9.00 2.75 3.70
N LEU A 137 8.90 4.03 4.01
CA LEU A 137 8.03 4.55 5.06
C LEU A 137 6.68 4.91 4.46
N ILE A 138 5.62 4.29 4.96
CA ILE A 138 4.24 4.59 4.58
C ILE A 138 3.52 5.20 5.78
N TYR A 139 2.90 6.36 5.58
CA TYR A 139 2.26 7.10 6.67
C TYR A 139 1.13 8.00 6.18
N SER A 140 0.18 8.30 7.06
CA SER A 140 -0.89 9.27 6.82
C SER A 140 -0.70 10.46 7.76
N GLY A 141 -0.46 11.65 7.23
CA GLY A 141 -0.40 12.85 8.06
C GLY A 141 0.71 12.83 9.13
N VAL A 142 0.34 13.06 10.39
CA VAL A 142 1.24 13.35 11.53
C VAL A 142 1.68 12.11 12.32
N VAL A 143 1.07 10.94 12.06
CA VAL A 143 1.40 9.69 12.75
C VAL A 143 2.03 8.73 11.72
N PRO A 144 3.26 8.24 11.93
CA PRO A 144 3.82 7.20 11.07
C PRO A 144 2.90 5.97 11.14
N GLN A 145 2.34 5.56 10.01
CA GLN A 145 1.42 4.42 10.03
C GLN A 145 2.20 3.11 10.15
N TYR A 146 3.28 2.92 9.39
CA TYR A 146 4.15 1.74 9.54
C TYR A 146 5.48 1.84 8.76
N LEU A 147 6.50 1.12 9.23
CA LEU A 147 7.79 0.88 8.56
C LEU A 147 7.72 -0.47 7.81
N CYS A 148 8.03 -0.51 6.52
CA CYS A 148 8.06 -1.77 5.75
C CYS A 148 9.46 -2.13 5.27
N GLU A 149 9.68 -3.43 5.11
CA GLU A 149 10.78 -4.01 4.34
C GLU A 149 10.31 -4.43 2.93
N LYS A 150 11.19 -4.33 1.94
CA LYS A 150 10.94 -4.75 0.56
C LYS A 150 11.02 -6.27 0.46
N ALA A 151 9.97 -6.89 -0.06
CA ALA A 151 9.99 -8.31 -0.38
C ALA A 151 11.04 -8.59 -1.49
N PRO A 152 11.84 -9.66 -1.37
CA PRO A 152 12.89 -10.02 -2.33
C PRO A 152 12.34 -10.34 -3.74
#